data_AF-A0A7Y7CTH9-F1
#
_entry.id   AF-A0A7Y7CTH9-F1
#
_cell.length_a   1.000
_cell.length_b   1.000
_cell.length_c   1.000
_cell.angle_alpha   90.00
_cell.angle_beta   90.00
_cell.angle_gamma   90.00
#
_symmetry.space_group_name_H-M   'P 1'
#
loop_
_entity.id
_entity.type
_entity.pdbx_description
1 polymer ?
#
loop_
_entity_poly.entity_id
_entity_poly.type
_entity_poly.pdbx_seq_one_letter_code
_entity_poly.pdbx_strand_id
1 'polypeptide(L)' 'MSNVVLITGASRGIGAATAELLSNKGFAVAVNYRVNSEKAQQLVDKIIALGGKAIAVQADV' A
#
# COMPACT_ATOMS: atom_id res chain seq x y z
N MET A 1 -11.40 -15.88 -2.19
CA MET A 1 -9.95 -15.62 -2.09
C MET A 1 -9.71 -14.17 -2.45
N SER A 2 -8.95 -13.43 -1.64
CA SER A 2 -8.55 -12.05 -1.97
C SER A 2 -7.27 -12.12 -2.81
N ASN A 3 -7.24 -11.51 -3.99
CA ASN A 3 -6.00 -11.37 -4.74
C ASN A 3 -5.08 -10.41 -3.97
N VAL A 4 -3.78 -10.73 -3.93
CA VAL A 4 -2.77 -9.96 -3.20
C VAL A 4 -1.85 -9.28 -4.21
N VAL A 5 -1.51 -8.01 -3.95
CA VAL A 5 -0.56 -7.23 -4.77
C VAL A 5 0.56 -6.69 -3.89
N LEU A 6 1.79 -6.74 -4.39
CA LEU A 6 2.95 -6.05 -3.81
C LEU A 6 3.31 -4.88 -4.71
N ILE A 7 3.45 -3.69 -4.12
CA ILE A 7 3.83 -2.48 -4.86
C ILE A 7 5.13 -1.95 -4.24
N THR A 8 6.20 -1.94 -5.03
CA THR A 8 7.49 -1.34 -4.65
C THR A 8 7.47 0.17 -4.82
N GLY A 9 8.17 0.89 -3.95
CA GLY A 9 8.18 2.36 -3.99
C GLY A 9 6.82 3.03 -3.71
N ALA A 10 5.92 2.34 -3.00
CA ALA A 10 4.53 2.75 -2.81
C ALA A 10 4.31 3.90 -1.82
N SER A 11 5.36 4.34 -1.11
CA SER A 11 5.27 5.44 -0.13
C SER A 11 4.82 6.81 -0.69
N ARG A 12 4.73 7.00 -2.01
CA ARG A 12 4.28 8.26 -2.64
C ARG A 12 3.92 8.12 -4.12
N GLY A 13 3.37 9.18 -4.69
CA GLY A 13 3.20 9.35 -6.14
C GLY A 13 2.35 8.26 -6.77
N ILE A 14 2.81 7.72 -7.90
CA ILE A 14 2.08 6.69 -8.67
C ILE A 14 1.88 5.42 -7.84
N GLY A 15 2.90 4.95 -7.13
CA GLY A 15 2.80 3.72 -6.32
C GLY A 15 1.71 3.82 -5.25
N ALA A 16 1.59 4.98 -4.59
CA ALA A 16 0.51 5.24 -3.63
C ALA A 16 -0.87 5.26 -4.31
N ALA A 17 -1.01 5.94 -5.45
CA ALA A 17 -2.26 5.98 -6.20
C ALA A 17 -2.68 4.59 -6.71
N THR A 18 -1.72 3.77 -7.13
CA THR A 18 -1.96 2.37 -7.54
C THR A 18 -2.41 1.51 -6.37
N ALA A 19 -1.82 1.68 -5.18
CA ALA A 19 -2.23 0.97 -3.97
C ALA A 19 -3.69 1.25 -3.63
N GLU A 20 -4.09 2.52 -3.62
CA GLU A 20 -5.48 2.93 -3.36
C GLU A 20 -6.46 2.41 -4.43
N LEU A 21 -6.07 2.48 -5.71
CA LEU A 21 -6.90 1.98 -6.80
C LEU A 21 -7.15 0.48 -6.66
N LEU A 22 -6.11 -0.31 -6.38
CA LEU A 22 -6.23 -1.77 -6.27
C LEU A 22 -6.95 -2.20 -5.00
N SER A 23 -6.75 -1.49 -3.88
CA SER A 23 -7.52 -1.76 -2.66
C SER A 23 -9.01 -1.52 -2.87
N ASN A 24 -9.39 -0.45 -3.58
CA ASN A 24 -10.79 -0.18 -3.94
C ASN A 24 -11.40 -1.24 -4.87
N LYS A 25 -10.57 -1.99 -5.58
CA LYS A 25 -10.99 -3.15 -6.41
C LYS A 25 -11.02 -4.46 -5.62
N GLY A 26 -10.81 -4.43 -4.30
CA GLY A 26 -10.90 -5.60 -3.42
C GLY A 26 -9.60 -6.39 -3.27
N PHE A 27 -8.46 -5.86 -3.72
CA PHE A 27 -7.16 -6.48 -3.48
C PHE A 27 -6.67 -6.21 -2.06
N ALA A 28 -5.93 -7.16 -1.50
CA ALA A 28 -5.08 -6.90 -0.34
C ALA A 28 -3.72 -6.38 -0.82
N VAL A 29 -3.22 -5.30 -0.22
CA VAL A 29 -2.07 -4.55 -0.74
C VAL A 29 -0.90 -4.57 0.23
N ALA A 30 0.26 -5.04 -0.20
CA ALA A 30 1.53 -4.81 0.48
C ALA A 30 2.25 -3.62 -0.15
N VAL A 31 2.51 -2.57 0.63
CA VAL A 31 3.22 -1.37 0.17
C VAL A 31 4.66 -1.41 0.66
N ASN A 32 5.60 -1.52 -0.28
CA ASN A 32 7.02 -1.46 0.03
C ASN A 32 7.53 -0.01 0.05
N TYR A 33 8.42 0.27 1.00
CA TYR A 33 9.13 1.54 1.13
C TYR A 33 10.58 1.32 1.58
N ARG A 34 11.47 2.27 1.26
CA ARG A 34 12.87 2.25 1.70
C ARG A 34 13.11 3.08 2.96
N VAL A 35 12.78 4.37 2.89
CA VAL A 35 13.12 5.37 3.93
C VAL A 35 11.92 6.08 4.56
N ASN A 36 10.76 6.11 3.90
CA ASN A 36 9.63 6.92 4.34
C ASN A 36 8.51 6.05 4.94
N SER A 37 8.75 5.56 6.16
CA SER A 37 7.80 4.72 6.90
C SER A 37 6.51 5.46 7.22
N GLU A 38 6.59 6.74 7.59
CA GLU A 38 5.42 7.56 7.92
C GLU A 38 4.44 7.65 6.75
N LYS A 39 4.91 7.99 5.54
CA LYS A 39 4.02 8.05 4.37
C LYS A 39 3.47 6.68 3.98
N ALA A 40 4.27 5.61 4.14
CA ALA A 40 3.79 4.26 3.90
C ALA A 40 2.69 3.86 4.89
N GLN A 41 2.84 4.22 6.17
CA GLN A 41 1.83 3.96 7.19
C GLN A 41 0.57 4.79 6.98
N GLN A 42 0.69 6.08 6.64
CA GLN A 42 -0.46 6.92 6.29
C GLN A 42 -1.28 6.33 5.13
N LEU A 43 -0.62 5.77 4.12
CA LEU A 43 -1.28 5.08 3.02
C LEU A 43 -1.99 3.80 3.49
N VAL A 44 -1.35 2.99 4.32
CA VAL A 44 -1.97 1.79 4.91
C VAL A 44 -3.21 2.16 5.74
N ASP A 45 -3.09 3.14 6.62
CA ASP A 45 -4.17 3.59 7.49
C ASP A 45 -5.34 4.12 6.67
N LYS A 46 -5.06 4.87 5.59
CA LYS A 46 -6.08 5.33 4.64
C LYS A 46 -6.80 4.16 3.97
N ILE A 47 -6.07 3.16 3.49
CA ILE A 47 -6.66 1.98 2.86
C ILE A 47 -7.54 1.22 3.85
N ILE A 48 -7.07 1.03 5.09
CA ILE A 48 -7.82 0.34 6.14
C ILE A 48 -9.09 1.13 6.52
N ALA A 49 -9.01 2.46 6.64
CA ALA A 49 -10.15 3.32 6.94
C ALA A 49 -11.26 3.25 5.87
N LEU A 50 -10.88 2.94 4.62
CA LEU A 50 -11.81 2.70 3.51
C LEU A 50 -12.33 1.25 3.44
N GLY A 51 -12.04 0.43 4.46
CA GLY A 51 -12.44 -0.99 4.53
C GLY A 51 -11.56 -1.94 3.73
N GLY A 52 -10.44 -1.46 3.18
CA GLY A 52 -9.45 -2.26 2.49
C GLY A 52 -8.52 -3.03 3.43
N LYS A 53 -7.62 -3.83 2.84
CA LYS A 53 -6.58 -4.56 3.57
C LYS A 53 -5.21 -4.12 3.06
N ALA A 54 -4.37 -3.60 3.94
CA ALA A 54 -3.02 -3.21 3.57
C ALA A 54 -1.99 -3.43 4.69
N ILE A 55 -0.73 -3.62 4.31
CA ILE A 55 0.43 -3.64 5.21
C ILE A 55 1.59 -2.85 4.60
N ALA A 56 2.42 -2.24 5.45
CA ALA A 56 3.64 -1.56 5.04
C ALA A 56 4.85 -2.48 5.27
N VAL A 57 5.77 -2.55 4.31
CA VAL A 57 6.95 -3.42 4.36
C VAL A 57 8.21 -2.60 4.02
N GLN A 58 9.12 -2.47 4.97
CA GLN A 58 10.41 -1.84 4.70
C GLN A 58 11.33 -2.80 3.96
N ALA A 59 11.83 -2.41 2.78
CA ALA A 59 12.91 -3.10 2.10
C ALA A 59 13.64 -2.16 1.12
N ASP A 60 14.91 -2.44 0.89
CA ASP A 60 15.71 -1.85 -0.19
C ASP A 60 15.65 -2.80 -1.39
N VAL A 61 15.06 -2.36 -2.50
CA VAL A 61 14.71 -3.16 -3.69
C VAL A 61 15.32 -2.54 -4.93
#